data_AF-A0A7J4S531-F1
#
_entry.id   AF-A0A7J4S531-F1
#
_cell.length_a   1.000
_cell.length_b   1.000
_cell.length_c   1.000
_cell.angle_alpha   90.00
_cell.angle_beta   90.00
_cell.angle_gamma   90.00
#
_symmetry.space_group_name_H-M   'P 1'
#
loop_
_entity.id
_entity.type
_entity.pdbx_description
1 polymer ?
#
loop_
_entity_poly.entity_id
_entity_poly.type
_entity_poly.pdbx_seq_one_letter_code
_entity_poly.pdbx_strand_id
1 'polypeptide(L)'
;MEKRLAFAYGRALVLSRFALFALAFVLVAALLAIAPNFPVIPAGLFLGFLAFATLLFAVSPLLTEHWLTRSRLILRQGWYFRVVLPLSGIVSLAAADETMPLRAPLGIHRPLGQPTLYVTGGRTGLVIVRLEEPRRFWS
;
A
#
# COMPACT_ATOMS: atom_id res chain seq x y z
N MET A 1 -11.70 -4.72 27.97
CA MET A 1 -11.14 -4.94 26.61
C MET A 1 -11.89 -4.07 25.61
N GLU A 2 -11.19 -3.25 24.84
CA GLU A 2 -11.82 -2.43 23.79
C GLU A 2 -12.29 -3.34 22.65
N LYS A 3 -13.58 -3.25 22.27
CA LYS A 3 -14.14 -4.03 21.17
C LYS A 3 -13.52 -3.52 19.86
N ARG A 4 -12.75 -4.39 19.18
CA ARG A 4 -12.07 -4.09 17.92
C ARG A 4 -12.59 -5.01 16.82
N LEU A 5 -12.88 -4.45 15.65
CA LEU A 5 -13.13 -5.20 14.43
C LEU A 5 -11.88 -5.12 13.57
N ALA A 6 -11.38 -6.28 13.13
CA ALA A 6 -10.24 -6.37 12.24
C ALA A 6 -10.70 -6.69 10.82
N PHE A 7 -10.16 -5.96 9.86
CA PHE A 7 -10.41 -6.18 8.44
C PHE A 7 -9.09 -6.45 7.74
N ALA A 8 -9.02 -7.55 7.01
CA ALA A 8 -7.83 -7.93 6.26
C ALA A 8 -7.59 -6.96 5.09
N TYR A 9 -6.32 -6.78 4.73
CA TYR A 9 -5.95 -6.07 3.52
C TYR A 9 -6.49 -6.78 2.27
N GLY A 10 -7.02 -6.01 1.32
CA GLY A 10 -7.55 -6.53 0.05
C GLY A 10 -6.48 -7.30 -0.74
N ARG A 11 -6.76 -8.57 -1.04
CA ARG A 11 -5.78 -9.50 -1.65
C ARG A 11 -5.69 -9.41 -3.18
N ALA A 12 -6.54 -8.61 -3.83
CA ALA A 12 -6.70 -8.60 -5.28
C ALA A 12 -5.38 -8.33 -6.06
N LEU A 13 -4.48 -7.52 -5.50
CA LEU A 13 -3.19 -7.18 -6.14
C LEU A 13 -1.98 -7.86 -5.51
N VAL A 14 -2.20 -8.79 -4.59
CA VAL A 14 -1.11 -9.55 -3.98
C VAL A 14 -0.43 -10.37 -5.07
N LEU A 15 -1.21 -11.12 -5.85
CA LEU A 15 -0.68 -11.98 -6.90
C LEU A 15 0.11 -11.20 -7.95
N SER A 16 -0.39 -10.04 -8.38
CA SER A 16 0.31 -9.21 -9.39
C SER A 16 1.62 -8.63 -8.86
N ARG A 17 1.68 -8.22 -7.58
CA ARG A 17 2.93 -7.76 -6.95
C ARG A 17 3.95 -8.88 -6.84
N PHE A 18 3.53 -10.06 -6.37
CA PHE A 18 4.42 -11.22 -6.29
C PHE A 18 4.91 -11.64 -7.68
N ALA A 19 4.05 -11.65 -8.69
CA ALA A 19 4.43 -11.95 -10.07
C ALA A 19 5.45 -10.95 -10.62
N LEU A 20 5.28 -9.64 -10.36
CA LEU A 20 6.22 -8.61 -10.77
C LEU A 20 7.61 -8.81 -10.14
N PHE A 21 7.67 -9.04 -8.83
CA PHE A 21 8.94 -9.28 -8.14
C PHE A 21 9.57 -10.59 -8.61
N ALA A 22 8.78 -11.67 -8.77
CA ALA A 22 9.28 -12.94 -9.29
C ALA A 22 9.89 -12.77 -10.69
N LEU A 23 9.22 -12.05 -11.59
CA LEU A 23 9.75 -11.74 -12.91
C LEU A 23 11.06 -10.96 -12.82
N ALA A 24 11.14 -9.95 -11.94
CA ALA A 24 12.37 -9.18 -11.73
C ALA A 24 13.54 -10.07 -11.26
N PHE A 25 13.30 -10.99 -10.32
CA PHE A 25 14.31 -11.96 -9.89
C PHE A 25 14.76 -12.89 -11.03
N VAL A 26 13.82 -13.39 -11.83
CA VAL A 26 14.11 -14.25 -12.99
C VAL A 26 14.97 -13.51 -14.01
N LEU A 27 14.67 -12.25 -14.30
CA LEU A 27 15.45 -11.44 -15.25
C LEU A 27 16.88 -11.21 -14.75
N VAL A 28 17.08 -10.91 -13.47
CA VAL A 28 18.42 -10.77 -12.90
C VAL A 28 19.19 -12.09 -12.94
N ALA A 29 18.54 -13.20 -12.60
CA ALA A 29 19.15 -14.53 -12.66
C ALA A 29 19.55 -14.91 -14.10
N ALA A 30 18.69 -14.61 -15.08
CA ALA A 30 18.98 -14.85 -16.49
C ALA A 30 20.18 -14.01 -16.96
N LEU A 31 20.25 -12.72 -16.59
CA LEU A 31 21.39 -11.85 -16.91
C LEU A 31 22.69 -12.38 -16.31
N LEU A 32 22.67 -12.83 -15.05
CA LEU A 32 23.83 -13.44 -14.40
C LEU A 32 24.30 -14.73 -15.10
N ALA A 33 23.36 -15.52 -15.64
CA ALA A 33 23.68 -16.77 -16.31
C ALA A 33 24.30 -16.58 -17.70
N ILE A 34 23.91 -15.53 -18.44
CA ILE A 34 24.35 -15.31 -19.82
C ILE A 34 25.53 -14.34 -19.97
N ALA A 35 25.86 -13.57 -18.93
CA ALA A 35 26.90 -12.54 -18.98
C ALA A 35 28.19 -12.99 -18.26
N PRO A 36 29.23 -13.44 -18.98
CA PRO A 36 30.42 -14.04 -18.38
C PRO A 36 31.26 -13.09 -17.50
N ASN A 37 31.14 -11.77 -17.68
CA ASN A 37 31.84 -10.76 -16.88
C ASN A 37 30.88 -9.88 -16.07
N PHE A 38 29.75 -10.44 -15.61
CA PHE A 38 28.76 -9.65 -14.89
C PHE A 38 29.30 -9.16 -13.54
N PRO A 39 29.08 -7.88 -13.17
CA PRO A 39 29.58 -7.33 -11.92
C PRO A 39 28.79 -7.89 -10.72
N VAL A 40 29.31 -8.97 -10.11
CA VAL A 40 28.64 -9.73 -9.04
C VAL A 40 28.31 -8.88 -7.81
N ILE A 41 29.20 -7.97 -7.40
CA ILE A 41 28.98 -7.13 -6.21
C ILE A 41 27.77 -6.19 -6.42
N PRO A 42 27.70 -5.36 -7.47
CA PRO A 42 26.50 -4.61 -7.81
C PRO A 42 25.25 -5.48 -7.96
N ALA A 43 25.37 -6.68 -8.55
CA ALA A 43 24.26 -7.61 -8.69
C ALA A 43 23.70 -8.05 -7.33
N GLY A 44 24.59 -8.39 -6.39
CA GLY A 44 24.22 -8.78 -5.03
C GLY A 44 23.54 -7.64 -4.27
N LEU A 45 24.05 -6.41 -4.39
CA LEU A 45 23.42 -5.23 -3.81
C LEU A 45 22.02 -4.98 -4.39
N PHE A 46 21.88 -5.11 -5.72
CA PHE A 46 20.59 -4.97 -6.39
C PHE A 46 19.60 -6.07 -5.97
N LEU A 47 20.04 -7.32 -5.85
CA LEU A 47 19.22 -8.43 -5.34
C LEU A 47 18.80 -8.20 -3.88
N GLY A 48 19.70 -7.71 -3.03
CA GLY A 48 19.39 -7.32 -1.66
C GLY A 48 18.33 -6.23 -1.59
N PHE A 49 18.46 -5.20 -2.43
CA PHE A 49 17.44 -4.15 -2.58
C PHE A 49 16.11 -4.73 -3.07
N LEU A 50 16.12 -5.63 -4.06
CA LEU A 50 14.90 -6.24 -4.61
C LEU A 50 14.20 -7.12 -3.58
N ALA A 51 14.96 -7.88 -2.78
CA ALA A 51 14.42 -8.67 -1.67
C ALA A 51 13.80 -7.77 -0.60
N PHE A 52 14.48 -6.69 -0.22
CA PHE A 52 13.94 -5.70 0.72
C PHE A 52 12.67 -5.03 0.18
N ALA A 53 12.65 -4.65 -1.10
CA ALA A 53 11.48 -4.08 -1.75
C ALA A 53 10.31 -5.07 -1.79
N THR A 54 10.58 -6.36 -2.04
CA THR A 54 9.56 -7.43 -1.99
C THR A 54 8.96 -7.54 -0.59
N LEU A 55 9.81 -7.55 0.43
CA LEU A 55 9.38 -7.57 1.83
C LEU A 55 8.50 -6.36 2.14
N LEU A 56 8.91 -5.16 1.73
CA LEU A 56 8.20 -3.93 2.05
C LEU A 56 6.87 -3.79 1.29
N PHE A 57 6.83 -4.11 -0.01
CA PHE A 57 5.68 -3.80 -0.87
C PHE A 57 4.75 -4.98 -1.17
N ALA A 58 5.24 -6.22 -1.10
CA ALA A 58 4.43 -7.42 -1.35
C ALA A 58 4.08 -8.16 -0.05
N VAL A 59 5.05 -8.37 0.84
CA VAL A 59 4.85 -9.16 2.06
C VAL A 59 4.25 -8.33 3.18
N SER A 60 4.80 -7.15 3.48
CA SER A 60 4.37 -6.36 4.64
C SER A 60 2.87 -6.03 4.64
N PRO A 61 2.22 -5.69 3.49
CA PRO A 61 0.79 -5.43 3.48
C PRO A 61 -0.07 -6.64 3.86
N LEU A 62 0.39 -7.87 3.58
CA LEU A 62 -0.29 -9.10 3.98
C LEU A 62 -0.27 -9.34 5.49
N LEU A 63 0.71 -8.76 6.18
CA LEU A 63 0.91 -8.88 7.62
C LEU A 63 0.26 -7.73 8.40
N THR A 64 -0.51 -6.89 7.71
CA THR A 64 -1.18 -5.74 8.31
C THR A 64 -2.68 -5.79 8.11
N GLU A 65 -3.40 -5.43 9.16
CA GLU A 65 -4.85 -5.34 9.17
C GLU A 65 -5.30 -3.89 9.40
N HIS A 66 -6.49 -3.59 8.91
CA HIS A 66 -7.23 -2.39 9.29
C HIS A 66 -8.02 -2.68 10.56
N TRP A 67 -8.12 -1.70 11.45
CA TRP A 67 -8.86 -1.84 12.71
C TRP A 67 -9.92 -0.76 12.83
N LEU A 68 -11.12 -1.15 13.24
CA LEU A 68 -12.17 -0.25 13.68
C LEU A 68 -12.39 -0.45 15.18
N THR A 69 -12.20 0.61 15.95
CA THR A 69 -12.53 0.65 17.38
C THR A 69 -13.77 1.51 17.62
N ARG A 70 -14.18 1.66 18.88
CA ARG A 70 -15.31 2.53 19.24
C ARG A 70 -15.09 4.01 18.92
N SER A 71 -13.83 4.44 18.82
CA SER A 71 -13.49 5.86 18.67
C SER A 71 -12.58 6.14 17.47
N ARG A 72 -11.98 5.12 16.85
CA ARG A 72 -10.96 5.30 15.82
C ARG A 72 -11.09 4.31 14.68
N LEU A 73 -10.85 4.79 13.47
CA LEU A 73 -10.56 4.00 12.28
C LEU A 73 -9.04 4.00 12.05
N ILE A 74 -8.45 2.82 11.99
CA ILE A 74 -7.01 2.62 11.78
C ILE A 74 -6.80 1.91 10.45
N LEU A 75 -6.20 2.62 9.50
CA LEU A 75 -5.86 2.11 8.18
C LEU A 75 -4.36 1.82 8.13
N ARG A 76 -3.99 0.69 7.52
CA ARG A 76 -2.60 0.21 7.43
C ARG A 76 -2.36 -0.39 6.06
N GLN A 77 -1.30 0.02 5.39
CA GLN A 77 -0.92 -0.55 4.10
C GLN A 77 0.54 -0.99 4.20
N GLY A 78 0.79 -2.08 4.92
CA GLY A 78 2.13 -2.54 5.22
C GLY A 78 2.85 -1.69 6.28
N TRP A 79 4.17 -1.80 6.30
CA TRP A 79 5.00 -1.08 7.28
C TRP A 79 5.23 0.39 6.92
N TYR A 80 5.07 0.74 5.65
CA TYR A 80 5.35 2.08 5.14
C TYR A 80 4.20 3.07 5.32
N PHE A 81 2.99 2.60 5.68
CA PHE A 81 1.84 3.48 5.84
C PHE A 81 0.90 3.05 6.96
N ARG A 82 0.60 4.00 7.85
CA ARG A 82 -0.38 3.86 8.93
C ARG A 82 -1.09 5.18 9.13
N VAL A 83 -2.42 5.14 9.18
CA VAL A 83 -3.27 6.29 9.48
C VAL A 83 -4.25 5.95 10.59
N VAL A 84 -4.42 6.89 11.52
CA VAL A 84 -5.34 6.80 12.65
C VAL A 84 -6.30 7.99 12.60
N LEU A 85 -7.56 7.71 12.29
CA LEU A 85 -8.63 8.69 12.16
C LEU A 85 -9.58 8.57 13.35
N PRO A 86 -9.76 9.62 14.17
CA PRO A 86 -10.83 9.63 15.17
C PRO A 86 -12.17 9.70 14.44
N LEU A 87 -13.12 8.85 14.84
CA LEU A 87 -14.45 8.80 14.23
C LEU A 87 -15.19 10.13 14.41
N SER A 88 -14.94 10.87 15.49
CA SER A 88 -15.54 12.18 15.75
C SER A 88 -15.19 13.25 14.70
N GLY A 89 -14.06 13.10 14.01
CA GLY A 89 -13.62 14.05 12.96
C GLY A 89 -13.94 13.59 11.54
N ILE A 90 -14.74 12.53 11.38
CA ILE A 90 -15.17 12.01 10.08
C ILE A 90 -16.55 12.59 9.76
N VAL A 91 -16.63 13.39 8.70
CA VAL A 91 -17.88 13.98 8.21
C VAL A 91 -18.69 12.97 7.40
N SER A 92 -18.00 12.18 6.56
CA SER A 92 -18.65 11.13 5.78
C SER A 92 -17.70 9.99 5.46
N LEU A 93 -18.28 8.80 5.32
CA LEU A 93 -17.61 7.58 4.89
C LEU A 93 -18.46 6.90 3.83
N ALA A 94 -17.91 6.74 2.63
CA ALA A 94 -18.62 6.14 1.50
C ALA A 94 -17.75 5.05 0.86
N ALA A 95 -18.37 3.96 0.41
CA ALA A 95 -17.72 3.07 -0.54
C ALA A 95 -17.45 3.87 -1.82
N ALA A 96 -16.29 3.68 -2.44
CA ALA A 96 -15.90 4.40 -3.64
C ALA A 96 -16.63 3.88 -4.92
N ASP A 97 -17.80 3.26 -4.79
CA ASP A 97 -18.50 2.61 -5.89
C ASP A 97 -19.06 3.62 -6.90
N GLU A 98 -18.87 3.25 -8.18
CA GLU A 98 -19.26 3.77 -9.51
C GLU A 98 -19.26 5.28 -9.79
N THR A 99 -19.37 6.11 -8.76
CA THR A 99 -19.42 7.57 -8.81
C THR A 99 -18.02 8.21 -8.73
N MET A 100 -16.99 7.43 -8.40
CA MET A 100 -15.60 7.90 -8.45
C MET A 100 -15.08 7.86 -9.89
N PRO A 101 -14.25 8.84 -10.32
CA PRO A 101 -13.48 8.67 -11.53
C PRO A 101 -12.65 7.39 -11.39
N LEU A 102 -12.66 6.51 -12.40
CA LEU A 102 -11.84 5.28 -12.52
C LEU A 102 -10.31 5.48 -12.32
N ARG A 103 -9.87 6.68 -11.96
CA ARG A 103 -8.49 7.16 -11.88
C ARG A 103 -7.98 7.36 -10.46
N ALA A 104 -8.50 6.64 -9.45
CA ALA A 104 -7.79 6.60 -8.16
C ALA A 104 -6.38 6.03 -8.41
N PRO A 105 -5.31 6.84 -8.20
CA PRO A 105 -3.95 6.42 -8.50
C PRO A 105 -3.55 5.31 -7.53
N LEU A 106 -2.74 4.36 -8.03
CA LEU A 106 -2.21 3.28 -7.22
C LEU A 106 -1.14 3.81 -6.26
N GLY A 107 -1.16 3.33 -5.01
CA GLY A 107 -0.19 3.72 -3.99
C GLY A 107 -0.60 4.96 -3.21
N ILE A 108 0.39 5.74 -2.79
CA ILE A 108 0.19 6.98 -2.03
C ILE A 108 0.33 8.15 -3.01
N HIS A 109 -0.72 8.94 -3.16
CA HIS A 109 -0.73 10.08 -4.07
C HIS A 109 -1.50 11.26 -3.48
N ARG A 110 -0.94 12.46 -3.63
CA ARG A 110 -1.58 13.72 -3.25
C ARG A 110 -1.52 14.69 -4.43
N PRO A 111 -2.63 15.00 -5.10
CA PRO A 111 -2.63 16.00 -6.15
C PRO A 111 -2.24 17.36 -5.58
N LEU A 112 -1.37 18.08 -6.29
CA LEU A 112 -0.99 19.45 -5.93
C LEU A 112 -2.24 20.35 -5.98
N GLY A 113 -2.42 21.18 -4.95
CA GLY A 113 -3.56 22.09 -4.85
C GLY A 113 -4.88 21.46 -4.40
N GLN A 114 -4.94 20.14 -4.15
CA GLN A 114 -6.14 19.48 -3.62
C GLN A 114 -5.91 18.97 -2.19
N PRO A 115 -6.87 19.15 -1.27
CA PRO A 115 -6.79 18.63 0.09
C PRO A 115 -7.14 17.12 0.17
N THR A 116 -6.73 16.34 -0.83
CA THR A 116 -7.07 14.92 -0.96
C THR A 116 -5.80 14.07 -0.96
N LEU A 117 -5.81 13.01 -0.16
CA LEU A 117 -4.77 11.99 -0.13
C LEU A 117 -5.36 10.65 -0.56
N TYR A 118 -4.86 10.10 -1.66
CA TYR A 118 -5.17 8.76 -2.12
C TYR A 118 -4.17 7.79 -1.52
N VAL A 119 -4.69 6.76 -0.86
CA VAL A 119 -3.89 5.68 -0.29
C VAL A 119 -4.54 4.39 -0.72
N THR A 120 -4.12 3.90 -1.88
CA THR A 120 -4.76 2.75 -2.50
C THR A 120 -3.78 1.58 -2.61
N GLY A 121 -4.24 0.43 -2.16
CA GLY A 121 -3.62 -0.85 -2.45
C GLY A 121 -3.96 -1.37 -3.83
N GLY A 122 -5.12 -0.97 -4.33
CA GLY A 122 -5.75 -1.37 -5.57
C GLY A 122 -6.93 -0.49 -5.93
N ARG A 123 -7.72 -0.90 -6.92
CA ARG A 123 -8.86 -0.12 -7.41
C ARG A 123 -10.22 -0.67 -6.98
N THR A 124 -10.22 -1.67 -6.12
CA THR A 124 -11.43 -2.42 -5.71
C THR A 124 -11.64 -2.28 -4.22
N GLY A 125 -12.90 -2.18 -3.78
CA GLY A 125 -13.24 -2.11 -2.35
C GLY A 125 -12.64 -0.88 -1.65
N LEU A 126 -12.54 0.23 -2.37
CA LEU A 126 -12.00 1.48 -1.85
C LEU A 126 -13.05 2.19 -0.98
N VAL A 127 -12.56 2.95 0.00
CA VAL A 127 -13.40 3.77 0.89
C VAL A 127 -12.93 5.21 0.81
N ILE A 128 -13.87 6.13 0.70
CA ILE A 128 -13.65 7.57 0.74
C ILE A 128 -14.02 8.05 2.14
N VAL A 129 -13.09 8.73 2.78
CA VAL A 129 -13.29 9.32 4.11
C VAL A 129 -13.11 10.83 4.00
N ARG A 130 -14.17 11.59 4.27
CA ARG A 130 -14.11 13.04 4.37
C ARG A 130 -13.91 13.43 5.83
N LEU A 131 -12.89 14.22 6.08
CA LEU A 131 -12.59 14.76 7.40
C LEU A 131 -13.18 16.16 7.56
N GLU A 132 -13.47 16.53 8.81
CA GLU A 132 -13.96 17.86 9.18
C GLU A 132 -12.88 18.92 8.98
N GLU A 133 -11.67 18.63 9.43
CA GLU A 133 -10.52 19.52 9.32
C GLU A 133 -9.37 18.89 8.50
N PRO A 134 -8.58 19.71 7.79
CA PRO A 134 -7.37 19.25 7.13
C PRO A 134 -6.40 18.62 8.14
N ARG A 135 -5.98 17.38 7.87
CA ARG A 135 -4.97 16.68 8.67
C ARG A 135 -3.69 16.46 7.88
N ARG A 136 -2.57 16.60 8.58
CA ARG A 136 -1.27 16.11 8.11
C ARG A 136 -1.17 14.62 8.41
N PHE A 137 -0.84 13.84 7.39
CA PHE A 137 -0.64 12.39 7.49
C PHE A 137 0.85 12.00 7.53
N TRP A 138 1.72 12.97 7.36
CA TRP A 138 3.19 12.87 7.41
C TRP A 138 3.71 14.03 8.26
N SER A 139 4.70 13.72 9.10
CA SER A 139 5.52 14.69 9.83
C SER A 139 6.76 15.01 9.02
#